data_AF-D2H8Y6-F1
#
_entry.id   AF-D2H8Y6-F1
#
_cell.length_a   1.000
_cell.length_b   1.000
_cell.length_c   1.000
_cell.angle_alpha   90.00
_cell.angle_beta   90.00
_cell.angle_gamma   90.00
#
_symmetry.space_group_name_H-M   'P 1'
#
loop_
_entity.id
_entity.type
_entity.pdbx_description
1 polymer ?
#
loop_
_entity_poly.entity_id
_entity_poly.type
_entity_poly.pdbx_seq_one_letter_code
_entity_poly.pdbx_strand_id
1 'polypeptide(L)'
;LTQKLNDHNAIDILQQLPLLSSVQERPAGGIPVLGNVLNSILKHITWLKVTSANILQLQVDPSDESQGLAVKIPLDMVAGLNTPLVKTIVELHMETEMQAIIRVNTSESGHAHLVLADCSTSRGTLRISLLHKVSFLVNPLADKVMSLLVPALPKLVKTQLCPVVKAAFEDAYTDILHLVSVPVSLGSDRLEFDVLSPAIKGNVIQLELGAKLLDPRGDVTKWFNKSAISLTVPYLDSTPFSLTVRQDVANAAVAVLLPPEELVILLDYVLPELARRLKSNINVISEQAANQLGPTQMVKILTQETPELLLDQGSAKVAQLIVLEVFATNEARRPFFTLGIEASSEAQFYTKDDRLMLNLNEI
;
A
#
# COMPACT_ATOMS: atom_id res chain seq x y z
N LEU A 1 6.31 1.37 8.55
CA LEU A 1 6.63 1.26 10.00
C LEU A 1 8.11 1.52 10.29
N THR A 2 9.06 0.82 9.66
CA THR A 2 10.51 1.05 9.89
C THR A 2 10.91 2.52 9.80
N GLN A 3 10.48 3.20 8.74
CA GLN A 3 10.74 4.64 8.56
C GLN A 3 10.18 5.46 9.74
N LYS A 4 8.92 5.22 10.12
CA LYS A 4 8.28 5.93 11.22
C LYS A 4 8.96 5.68 12.58
N LEU A 5 9.51 4.50 12.82
CA LEU A 5 10.30 4.25 14.04
C LEU A 5 11.55 5.14 14.08
N ASN A 6 12.20 5.34 12.94
CA ASN A 6 13.33 6.27 12.84
C ASN A 6 12.88 7.73 13.02
N ASP A 7 11.77 8.12 12.38
CA ASP A 7 11.22 9.49 12.50
C ASP A 7 10.83 9.82 13.96
N HIS A 8 10.41 8.83 14.73
CA HIS A 8 10.12 8.94 16.17
C HIS A 8 11.35 8.71 17.07
N ASN A 9 12.57 8.80 16.52
CA ASN A 9 13.85 8.72 17.24
C ASN A 9 14.01 7.43 18.06
N ALA A 10 13.49 6.29 17.61
CA ALA A 10 13.56 5.03 18.35
C ALA A 10 15.01 4.61 18.68
N ILE A 11 15.96 4.87 17.76
CA ILE A 11 17.38 4.57 17.97
C ILE A 11 17.97 5.45 19.09
N ASP A 12 17.68 6.74 19.11
CA ASP A 12 18.19 7.65 20.15
C ASP A 12 17.61 7.30 21.53
N ILE A 13 16.33 6.91 21.58
CA ILE A 13 15.67 6.45 22.81
C ILE A 13 16.35 5.17 23.33
N LEU A 14 16.73 4.26 22.44
CA LEU A 14 17.54 3.08 22.80
C LEU A 14 18.93 3.46 23.32
N GLN A 15 19.58 4.47 22.74
CA GLN A 15 20.88 4.94 23.22
C GLN A 15 20.79 5.63 24.60
N GLN A 16 19.64 6.24 24.91
CA GLN A 16 19.38 6.94 26.17
C GLN A 16 18.77 6.04 27.26
N LEU A 17 18.71 4.72 27.04
CA LEU A 17 18.19 3.80 28.04
C LEU A 17 18.92 3.96 29.38
N PRO A 18 18.21 4.19 30.49
CA PRO A 18 18.82 4.39 31.79
C PRO A 18 19.21 3.04 32.43
N LEU A 19 20.15 2.33 31.80
CA LEU A 19 20.59 0.99 32.19
C LEU A 19 21.05 0.95 33.65
N LEU A 20 21.85 1.93 34.07
CA LEU A 20 22.39 1.97 35.42
C LEU A 20 21.30 2.07 36.50
N SER A 21 20.30 2.95 36.32
CA SER A 21 19.22 3.08 37.30
C SER A 21 18.29 1.87 37.29
N SER A 22 18.08 1.24 36.13
CA SER A 22 17.29 0.01 36.03
C SER A 22 17.91 -1.17 36.80
N VAL A 23 19.24 -1.22 36.87
CA VAL A 23 19.99 -2.20 37.66
C VAL A 23 19.95 -1.87 39.17
N GLN A 24 19.72 -0.61 39.54
CA GLN A 24 19.60 -0.16 40.93
C GLN A 24 18.19 -0.41 41.51
N GLU A 25 17.17 -0.48 40.67
CA GLU A 25 15.80 -0.75 41.09
C GLU A 25 15.67 -2.18 41.63
N ARG A 26 15.23 -2.30 42.88
CA ARG A 26 15.05 -3.60 43.54
C ARG A 26 13.96 -4.39 42.80
N PRO A 27 14.15 -5.69 42.53
CA PRO A 27 13.06 -6.50 42.01
C PRO A 27 11.86 -6.42 42.97
N ALA A 28 10.68 -6.13 42.41
CA ALA A 28 9.41 -6.12 43.13
C ALA A 28 9.08 -7.55 43.60
N GLY A 29 9.64 -7.92 44.75
CA GLY A 29 9.60 -9.27 45.31
C GLY A 29 10.65 -9.36 46.41
N GLY A 30 10.28 -8.87 47.61
CA GLY A 30 11.19 -8.67 48.74
C GLY A 30 11.97 -9.93 49.12
N ILE A 31 13.24 -9.98 48.72
CA ILE A 31 14.25 -10.83 49.34
C ILE A 31 15.32 -9.87 49.91
N PRO A 32 15.46 -9.75 51.25
CA PRO A 32 16.35 -8.78 51.90
C PRO A 32 17.84 -8.96 51.57
N VAL A 33 18.21 -10.08 50.95
CA VAL A 33 19.60 -10.55 50.82
C VAL A 33 20.34 -9.94 49.62
N LEU A 34 19.65 -9.30 48.67
CA LEU A 34 20.27 -8.71 47.47
C LEU A 34 20.82 -7.28 47.68
N GLY A 35 20.37 -6.55 48.71
CA GLY A 35 20.72 -5.14 48.90
C GLY A 35 22.21 -4.88 49.14
N ASN A 36 22.90 -5.78 49.85
CA ASN A 36 24.33 -5.65 50.14
C ASN A 36 25.21 -5.99 48.93
N VAL A 37 24.77 -6.92 48.08
CA VAL A 37 25.50 -7.33 46.87
C VAL A 37 25.36 -6.28 45.76
N LEU A 38 24.15 -5.73 45.57
CA LEU A 38 23.88 -4.62 44.65
C LEU A 38 24.74 -3.39 44.98
N ASN A 39 24.76 -2.97 46.24
CA ASN A 39 25.57 -1.82 46.68
C ASN A 39 27.08 -2.05 46.52
N SER A 40 27.55 -3.30 46.61
CA SER A 40 28.95 -3.64 46.38
C SER A 40 29.31 -3.60 44.89
N ILE A 41 28.43 -4.08 44.02
CA ILE A 41 28.61 -4.05 42.55
C ILE A 41 28.61 -2.60 42.05
N LEU A 42 27.61 -1.81 42.43
CA LEU A 42 27.41 -0.43 41.94
C LEU A 42 28.58 0.49 42.28
N LYS A 43 29.28 0.27 43.41
CA LYS A 43 30.50 1.02 43.78
C LYS A 43 31.63 0.89 42.77
N HIS A 44 31.63 -0.18 41.97
CA HIS A 44 32.65 -0.44 40.95
C HIS A 44 32.17 -0.06 39.55
N ILE A 45 31.05 0.65 39.41
CA ILE A 45 30.50 1.10 38.13
C ILE A 45 30.51 2.63 38.10
N THR A 46 31.31 3.19 37.20
CA THR A 46 31.34 4.65 36.98
C THR A 46 30.18 5.07 36.10
N TRP A 47 29.92 4.31 35.02
CA TRP A 47 28.73 4.46 34.19
C TRP A 47 28.43 3.17 33.43
N LEU A 48 27.15 2.99 33.10
CA LEU A 48 26.63 1.93 32.23
C LEU A 48 25.62 2.57 31.29
N LYS A 49 25.92 2.60 29.99
CA LYS A 49 25.09 3.27 28.98
C LYS A 49 25.18 2.57 27.63
N VAL A 50 24.13 2.68 26.83
CA VAL A 50 24.14 2.20 25.44
C VAL A 50 25.03 3.13 24.60
N THR A 51 26.01 2.56 23.91
CA THR A 51 26.96 3.28 23.04
C THR A 51 26.59 3.16 21.57
N SER A 52 25.88 2.10 21.19
CA SER A 52 25.33 1.89 19.86
C SER A 52 24.00 1.15 19.97
N ALA A 53 23.05 1.50 19.11
CA ALA A 53 21.76 0.82 19.00
C ALA A 53 21.33 0.78 17.54
N ASN A 54 20.68 -0.31 17.16
CA ASN A 54 20.15 -0.51 15.83
C ASN A 54 18.83 -1.30 15.89
N ILE A 55 17.94 -1.01 14.94
CA ILE A 55 16.70 -1.76 14.70
C ILE A 55 16.93 -2.55 13.42
N LEU A 56 16.95 -3.89 13.54
CA LEU A 56 17.14 -4.76 12.39
C LEU A 56 15.85 -4.84 11.55
N GLN A 57 15.90 -5.57 10.44
CA GLN A 57 14.74 -5.74 9.57
C GLN A 57 13.54 -6.32 10.35
N LEU A 58 12.43 -5.60 10.30
CA LEU A 58 11.17 -6.00 10.91
C LEU A 58 10.64 -7.27 10.23
N GLN A 59 10.04 -8.16 11.00
CA GLN A 59 9.40 -9.37 10.50
C GLN A 59 7.91 -9.31 10.80
N VAL A 60 7.09 -9.76 9.86
CA VAL A 60 5.63 -9.67 9.95
C VAL A 60 5.07 -11.07 9.79
N ASP A 61 4.47 -11.56 10.87
CA ASP A 61 3.88 -12.90 10.95
C ASP A 61 2.39 -12.79 11.30
N PRO A 62 1.57 -13.78 10.90
CA PRO A 62 0.24 -13.94 11.47
C PRO A 62 0.35 -14.09 13.00
N SER A 63 -0.53 -13.43 13.75
CA SER A 63 -0.61 -13.61 15.21
C SER A 63 -1.30 -14.94 15.54
N ASP A 64 -0.75 -15.68 16.51
CA ASP A 64 -1.26 -16.99 16.95
C ASP A 64 -2.73 -16.95 17.41
N GLU A 65 -3.22 -15.78 17.84
CA GLU A 65 -4.61 -15.56 18.28
C GLU A 65 -5.62 -15.37 17.12
N SER A 66 -5.33 -15.88 15.93
CA SER A 66 -6.24 -16.01 14.76
C SER A 66 -6.80 -14.72 14.12
N GLN A 67 -6.65 -13.54 14.72
CA GLN A 67 -7.19 -12.27 14.17
C GLN A 67 -6.25 -11.06 14.33
N GLY A 68 -4.93 -11.27 14.27
CA GLY A 68 -3.97 -10.19 14.39
C GLY A 68 -2.72 -10.38 13.53
N LEU A 69 -1.95 -9.31 13.40
CA LEU A 69 -0.65 -9.27 12.74
C LEU A 69 0.41 -9.03 13.80
N ALA A 70 1.37 -9.94 13.93
CA ALA A 70 2.50 -9.80 14.84
C ALA A 70 3.69 -9.20 14.08
N VAL A 71 4.10 -8.01 14.49
CA VAL A 71 5.32 -7.35 13.99
C VAL A 71 6.43 -7.57 15.00
N LYS A 72 7.44 -8.35 14.61
CA LYS A 72 8.67 -8.52 15.38
C LYS A 72 9.65 -7.43 14.98
N ILE A 73 10.23 -6.79 15.99
CA ILE A 73 11.16 -5.67 15.88
C ILE A 73 12.44 -6.13 16.60
N PRO A 74 13.40 -6.73 15.88
CA PRO A 74 14.66 -7.17 16.48
C PRO A 74 15.55 -5.95 16.75
N LEU A 75 16.11 -5.91 17.96
CA LEU A 75 16.92 -4.82 18.48
C LEU A 75 18.33 -5.33 18.77
N ASP A 76 19.31 -4.57 18.28
CA ASP A 76 20.73 -4.85 18.47
C ASP A 76 21.39 -3.66 19.16
N MET A 77 22.02 -3.88 20.31
CA MET A 77 22.59 -2.82 21.13
C MET A 77 23.97 -3.20 21.67
N VAL A 78 24.84 -2.21 21.80
CA VAL A 78 26.10 -2.34 22.53
C VAL A 78 26.08 -1.35 23.69
N ALA A 79 26.31 -1.84 24.90
CA ALA A 79 26.46 -1.01 26.09
C ALA A 79 27.90 -1.01 26.58
N GLY A 80 28.39 0.19 26.90
CA GLY A 80 29.67 0.36 27.58
C GLY A 80 29.48 0.28 29.09
N LEU A 81 30.38 -0.42 29.75
CA LEU A 81 30.53 -0.50 31.20
C LEU A 81 31.90 0.08 31.56
N ASN A 82 31.91 1.25 32.19
CA ASN A 82 33.12 1.88 32.68
C ASN A 82 33.30 1.59 34.17
N THR A 83 34.47 1.08 34.54
CA THR A 83 34.78 0.63 35.89
C THR A 83 36.21 1.05 36.26
N PRO A 84 36.47 1.45 37.50
CA PRO A 84 37.84 1.76 37.94
C PRO A 84 38.77 0.54 37.96
N LEU A 85 38.24 -0.67 37.77
CA LEU A 85 39.01 -1.92 37.77
C LEU A 85 39.92 -2.09 36.55
N VAL A 86 39.63 -1.40 35.45
CA VAL A 86 40.42 -1.41 34.20
C VAL A 86 40.42 -0.03 33.56
N LYS A 87 41.42 0.24 32.72
CA LYS A 87 41.47 1.50 31.95
C LYS A 87 40.57 1.49 30.72
N THR A 88 40.14 0.31 30.27
CA THR A 88 39.33 0.13 29.06
C THR A 88 37.85 0.00 29.40
N ILE A 89 36.99 0.49 28.52
CA ILE A 89 35.55 0.29 28.63
C ILE A 89 35.24 -1.17 28.27
N VAL A 90 34.43 -1.81 29.11
CA VAL A 90 33.93 -3.16 28.87
C VAL A 90 32.69 -3.06 28.00
N GLU A 91 32.61 -3.82 26.92
CA GLU A 91 31.46 -3.75 26.01
C GLU A 91 30.57 -4.98 26.16
N LEU A 92 29.29 -4.72 26.39
CA LEU A 92 28.22 -5.70 26.51
C LEU A 92 27.36 -5.63 25.25
N HIS A 93 27.34 -6.70 24.47
CA HIS A 93 26.44 -6.85 23.34
C HIS A 93 25.10 -7.41 23.82
N MET A 94 24.02 -6.76 23.42
CA MET A 94 22.66 -7.03 23.87
C MET A 94 21.74 -7.16 22.66
N GLU A 95 21.23 -8.36 22.44
CA GLU A 95 20.21 -8.63 21.43
C GLU A 95 18.87 -8.87 22.13
N THR A 96 17.81 -8.23 21.67
CA THR A 96 16.46 -8.49 22.17
C THR A 96 15.44 -8.28 21.06
N GLU A 97 14.20 -8.69 21.27
CA GLU A 97 13.16 -8.57 20.27
C GLU A 97 11.89 -8.00 20.91
N MET A 98 11.33 -6.97 20.29
CA MET A 98 10.00 -6.48 20.63
C MET A 98 8.96 -7.09 19.69
N GLN A 99 7.76 -7.28 20.21
CA GLN A 99 6.62 -7.74 19.44
C GLN A 99 5.48 -6.74 19.59
N ALA A 100 4.93 -6.30 18.46
CA ALA A 100 3.80 -5.41 18.35
C ALA A 100 2.64 -6.19 17.70
N ILE A 101 1.46 -6.23 18.33
CA ILE A 101 0.30 -6.94 17.79
C ILE A 101 -0.69 -5.93 17.25
N ILE A 102 -0.92 -5.95 15.94
CA ILE A 102 -1.92 -5.12 15.26
C ILE A 102 -3.21 -5.94 15.11
N ARG A 103 -4.35 -5.34 15.39
CA ARG A 103 -5.68 -5.96 15.23
C ARG A 103 -6.64 -5.01 14.55
N VAL A 104 -7.71 -5.58 13.99
CA VAL A 104 -8.87 -4.79 13.58
C VAL A 104 -9.73 -4.54 14.81
N ASN A 105 -10.05 -3.28 15.07
CA ASN A 105 -10.97 -2.89 16.12
C ASN A 105 -12.16 -2.16 15.53
N THR A 106 -13.36 -2.46 16.02
CA THR A 106 -14.58 -1.79 15.60
C THR A 106 -14.94 -0.74 16.64
N SER A 107 -14.97 0.53 16.22
CA SER A 107 -15.40 1.61 17.10
C SER A 107 -16.88 1.50 17.46
N GLU A 108 -17.32 2.19 18.50
CA GLU A 108 -18.74 2.27 18.89
C GLU A 108 -19.65 2.80 17.76
N SER A 109 -19.06 3.60 16.85
CA SER A 109 -19.73 4.12 15.65
C SER A 109 -19.88 3.10 14.51
N GLY A 110 -19.37 1.88 14.70
CA GLY A 110 -19.39 0.81 13.69
C GLY A 110 -18.24 0.82 12.69
N HIS A 111 -17.38 1.85 12.70
CA HIS A 111 -16.23 1.94 11.79
C HIS A 111 -15.07 1.07 12.29
N ALA A 112 -14.69 0.08 11.49
CA ALA A 112 -13.54 -0.77 11.72
C ALA A 112 -12.24 -0.06 11.30
N HIS A 113 -11.22 -0.12 12.15
CA HIS A 113 -9.90 0.48 11.91
C HIS A 113 -8.81 -0.42 12.49
N LEU A 114 -7.57 -0.26 12.00
CA LEU A 114 -6.43 -0.99 12.55
C LEU A 114 -5.91 -0.28 13.81
N VAL A 115 -5.58 -1.06 14.84
CA VAL A 115 -5.00 -0.56 16.09
C VAL A 115 -3.81 -1.40 16.51
N LEU A 116 -2.86 -0.77 17.19
CA LEU A 116 -1.85 -1.48 17.96
C LEU A 116 -2.49 -1.97 19.27
N ALA A 117 -2.84 -3.26 19.32
CA ALA A 117 -3.57 -3.87 20.42
C ALA A 117 -2.65 -4.30 21.58
N ASP A 118 -1.42 -4.72 21.29
CA ASP A 118 -0.42 -5.02 22.32
C ASP A 118 0.99 -4.65 21.85
N CYS A 119 1.87 -4.37 22.81
CA CYS A 119 3.29 -4.19 22.61
C CYS A 119 4.06 -4.77 23.79
N SER A 120 4.94 -5.72 23.50
CA SER A 120 5.71 -6.44 24.51
C SER A 120 7.12 -6.76 24.04
N THR A 121 7.96 -7.27 24.94
CA THR A 121 9.28 -7.80 24.61
C THR A 121 9.21 -9.32 24.68
N SER A 122 9.69 -10.00 23.64
CA SER A 122 9.66 -11.45 23.52
C SER A 122 10.41 -12.09 24.69
N ARG A 123 9.74 -13.00 25.43
CA ARG A 123 10.37 -13.68 26.56
C ARG A 123 11.39 -14.70 26.03
N GLY A 124 12.64 -14.63 26.52
CA GLY A 124 13.68 -15.59 26.18
C GLY A 124 14.49 -15.29 24.91
N THR A 125 14.24 -14.16 24.23
CA THR A 125 15.06 -13.70 23.10
C THR A 125 16.24 -12.82 23.53
N LEU A 126 16.24 -12.35 24.78
CA LEU A 126 17.32 -11.54 25.31
C LEU A 126 18.62 -12.35 25.39
N ARG A 127 19.63 -11.91 24.66
CA ARG A 127 21.00 -12.39 24.76
C ARG A 127 21.89 -11.23 25.18
N ILE A 128 22.65 -11.44 26.24
CA ILE A 128 23.68 -10.50 26.66
C ILE A 128 25.00 -11.25 26.62
N SER A 129 26.00 -10.69 25.97
CA SER A 129 27.34 -11.27 25.88
C SER A 129 28.42 -10.20 26.04
N LEU A 130 29.61 -10.62 26.46
CA LEU A 130 30.80 -9.77 26.47
C LEU A 130 31.45 -9.83 25.08
N LEU A 131 31.66 -8.68 24.44
CA LEU A 131 32.33 -8.64 23.13
C LEU A 131 33.80 -9.08 23.22
N HIS A 132 34.47 -8.73 24.32
CA HIS A 132 35.87 -9.08 24.56
C HIS A 132 36.05 -9.52 26.00
N LYS A 133 36.82 -10.60 26.23
CA LYS A 133 37.23 -11.02 27.57
C LYS A 133 38.35 -10.11 28.05
N VAL A 134 38.17 -9.48 29.20
CA VAL A 134 39.06 -8.39 29.64
C VAL A 134 40.02 -8.83 30.72
N SER A 135 39.53 -9.30 31.88
CA SER A 135 40.41 -9.74 32.98
C SER A 135 39.67 -10.61 34.01
N PHE A 136 40.44 -11.29 34.87
CA PHE A 136 39.91 -12.16 35.93
C PHE A 136 38.98 -11.44 36.93
N LEU A 137 39.19 -10.14 37.17
CA LEU A 137 38.36 -9.35 38.11
C LEU A 137 37.18 -8.66 37.41
N VAL A 138 37.31 -8.34 36.13
CA VAL A 138 36.28 -7.63 35.38
C VAL A 138 35.22 -8.56 34.83
N ASN A 139 35.59 -9.78 34.42
CA ASN A 139 34.60 -10.74 33.92
C ASN A 139 33.54 -11.07 34.98
N PRO A 140 33.87 -11.38 36.25
CA PRO A 140 32.86 -11.61 37.29
C PRO A 140 31.99 -10.39 37.60
N LEU A 141 32.52 -9.17 37.45
CA LEU A 141 31.73 -7.94 37.60
C LEU A 141 30.74 -7.82 36.43
N ALA A 142 31.20 -8.01 35.20
CA ALA A 142 30.37 -7.96 34.01
C ALA A 142 29.28 -9.05 34.05
N ASP A 143 29.61 -10.29 34.41
CA ASP A 143 28.64 -11.38 34.56
C ASP A 143 27.52 -11.03 35.56
N LYS A 144 27.86 -10.33 36.65
CA LYS A 144 26.88 -9.83 37.61
C LYS A 144 26.03 -8.68 37.06
N VAL A 145 26.62 -7.77 36.28
CA VAL A 145 25.84 -6.71 35.61
C VAL A 145 24.88 -7.34 34.59
N MET A 146 25.35 -8.30 33.81
CA MET A 146 24.53 -9.05 32.85
C MET A 146 23.35 -9.74 33.55
N SER A 147 23.57 -10.42 34.68
CA SER A 147 22.49 -11.10 35.41
C SER A 147 21.43 -10.15 35.97
N LEU A 148 21.80 -8.89 36.28
CA LEU A 148 20.87 -7.85 36.69
C LEU A 148 20.12 -7.23 35.49
N LEU A 149 20.77 -7.13 34.34
CA LEU A 149 20.14 -6.64 33.11
C LEU A 149 19.13 -7.64 32.52
N VAL A 150 19.32 -8.95 32.70
CA VAL A 150 18.40 -9.99 32.18
C VAL A 150 16.92 -9.71 32.51
N PRO A 151 16.52 -9.45 33.78
CA PRO A 151 15.14 -9.13 34.12
C PRO A 151 14.76 -7.65 33.93
N ALA A 152 15.73 -6.73 33.86
CA ALA A 152 15.49 -5.28 33.82
C ALA A 152 15.36 -4.75 32.39
N LEU A 153 16.24 -5.18 31.47
CA LEU A 153 16.31 -4.68 30.11
C LEU A 153 15.01 -4.88 29.32
N PRO A 154 14.34 -6.05 29.35
CA PRO A 154 13.07 -6.21 28.63
C PRO A 154 11.98 -5.27 29.14
N LYS A 155 11.92 -5.03 30.46
CA LYS A 155 10.96 -4.08 31.04
C LYS A 155 11.26 -2.66 30.59
N LEU A 156 12.54 -2.27 30.62
CA LEU A 156 12.97 -0.94 30.25
C LEU A 156 12.70 -0.65 28.77
N VAL A 157 13.08 -1.60 27.89
CA VAL A 157 12.80 -1.54 26.45
C VAL A 157 11.30 -1.42 26.20
N LYS A 158 10.47 -2.27 26.84
CA LYS A 158 9.01 -2.16 26.75
C LYS A 158 8.52 -0.76 27.14
N THR A 159 8.94 -0.26 28.31
CA THR A 159 8.46 1.03 28.84
C THR A 159 8.86 2.20 27.94
N GLN A 160 10.05 2.17 27.35
CA GLN A 160 10.57 3.29 26.55
C GLN A 160 10.12 3.21 25.08
N LEU A 161 10.12 2.03 24.48
CA LEU A 161 9.81 1.89 23.05
C LEU A 161 8.35 1.60 22.73
N CYS A 162 7.53 1.02 23.61
CA CYS A 162 6.13 0.77 23.23
C CYS A 162 5.32 2.04 22.89
N PRO A 163 5.49 3.19 23.60
CA PRO A 163 4.88 4.45 23.18
C PRO A 163 5.35 4.90 21.79
N VAL A 164 6.63 4.70 21.47
CA VAL A 164 7.25 5.03 20.18
C VAL A 164 6.70 4.15 19.07
N VAL A 165 6.61 2.84 19.29
CA VAL A 165 6.03 1.87 18.36
C VAL A 165 4.57 2.20 18.08
N LYS A 166 3.81 2.61 19.11
CA LYS A 166 2.42 3.05 18.95
C LYS A 166 2.32 4.29 18.06
N ALA A 167 3.07 5.35 18.36
CA ALA A 167 3.06 6.57 17.56
C ALA A 167 3.52 6.31 16.10
N ALA A 168 4.57 5.52 15.93
CA ALA A 168 5.07 5.13 14.62
C ALA A 168 4.06 4.29 13.81
N PHE A 169 3.28 3.44 14.46
CA PHE A 169 2.20 2.70 13.83
C PHE A 169 1.04 3.62 13.42
N GLU A 170 0.60 4.50 14.32
CA GLU A 170 -0.49 5.46 14.05
C GLU A 170 -0.13 6.34 12.84
N ASP A 171 1.07 6.91 12.81
CA ASP A 171 1.54 7.70 11.67
C ASP A 171 1.64 6.88 10.37
N ALA A 172 2.17 5.65 10.45
CA ALA A 172 2.26 4.78 9.27
C ALA A 172 0.87 4.45 8.72
N TYR A 173 -0.11 4.23 9.61
CA TYR A 173 -1.48 3.95 9.21
C TYR A 173 -2.14 5.19 8.60
N THR A 174 -1.96 6.38 9.18
CA THR A 174 -2.44 7.64 8.61
C THR A 174 -1.87 7.90 7.23
N ASP A 175 -0.58 7.66 6.99
CA ASP A 175 0.03 7.79 5.67
C ASP A 175 -0.64 6.86 4.65
N ILE A 176 -0.91 5.61 5.02
CA ILE A 176 -1.63 4.64 4.16
C ILE A 176 -3.04 5.14 3.84
N LEU A 177 -3.77 5.62 4.86
CA LEU A 177 -5.11 6.18 4.67
C LEU A 177 -5.10 7.41 3.74
N HIS A 178 -4.08 8.26 3.85
CA HIS A 178 -3.91 9.39 2.95
C HIS A 178 -3.63 8.93 1.52
N LEU A 179 -2.74 7.95 1.33
CA LEU A 179 -2.41 7.41 0.00
C LEU A 179 -3.63 6.83 -0.71
N VAL A 180 -4.49 6.09 0.00
CA VAL A 180 -5.69 5.50 -0.63
C VAL A 180 -6.81 6.51 -0.88
N SER A 181 -6.80 7.67 -0.21
CA SER A 181 -7.85 8.70 -0.37
C SER A 181 -7.50 9.77 -1.39
N VAL A 182 -6.31 9.73 -2.00
CA VAL A 182 -5.95 10.67 -3.07
C VAL A 182 -6.87 10.45 -4.29
N PRO A 183 -7.57 11.48 -4.78
CA PRO A 183 -8.38 11.37 -5.98
C PRO A 183 -7.54 11.02 -7.22
N VAL A 184 -8.01 10.06 -8.00
CA VAL A 184 -7.41 9.67 -9.28
C VAL A 184 -8.09 10.43 -10.41
N SER A 185 -7.34 11.21 -11.20
CA SER A 185 -7.89 11.95 -12.34
C SER A 185 -8.28 11.03 -13.49
N LEU A 186 -9.46 11.24 -14.05
CA LEU A 186 -10.01 10.58 -15.23
C LEU A 186 -10.45 11.64 -16.25
N GLY A 187 -9.49 12.26 -16.93
CA GLY A 187 -9.77 13.43 -17.77
C GLY A 187 -10.18 14.64 -16.94
N SER A 188 -11.40 15.15 -17.15
CA SER A 188 -11.99 16.23 -16.35
C SER A 188 -12.61 15.75 -15.03
N ASP A 189 -12.88 14.46 -14.93
CA ASP A 189 -13.56 13.84 -13.81
C ASP A 189 -12.53 13.23 -12.85
N ARG A 190 -13.00 12.75 -11.70
CA ARG A 190 -12.13 12.11 -10.70
C ARG A 190 -12.78 10.91 -10.04
N LEU A 191 -11.95 9.93 -9.73
CA LEU A 191 -12.31 8.75 -8.96
C LEU A 191 -11.73 8.89 -7.55
N GLU A 192 -12.58 8.94 -6.55
CA GLU A 192 -12.21 9.02 -5.14
C GLU A 192 -12.48 7.69 -4.45
N PHE A 193 -11.67 7.36 -3.45
CA PHE A 193 -11.83 6.14 -2.67
C PHE A 193 -11.98 6.44 -1.18
N ASP A 194 -12.95 5.78 -0.56
CA ASP A 194 -13.14 5.80 0.89
C ASP A 194 -12.83 4.42 1.46
N VAL A 195 -12.19 4.36 2.63
CA VAL A 195 -11.99 3.08 3.33
C VAL A 195 -13.31 2.64 3.96
N LEU A 196 -13.82 1.49 3.52
CA LEU A 196 -15.04 0.89 4.08
C LEU A 196 -14.70 0.03 5.30
N SER A 197 -13.73 -0.87 5.14
CA SER A 197 -13.27 -1.72 6.24
C SER A 197 -11.85 -2.25 6.01
N PRO A 198 -11.02 -2.35 7.05
CA PRO A 198 -9.80 -3.13 7.01
C PRO A 198 -10.05 -4.57 7.48
N ALA A 199 -9.28 -5.51 6.94
CA ALA A 199 -9.21 -6.90 7.36
C ALA A 199 -7.76 -7.37 7.42
N ILE A 200 -7.48 -8.37 8.27
CA ILE A 200 -6.18 -9.05 8.31
C ILE A 200 -6.40 -10.47 7.78
N LYS A 201 -5.64 -10.86 6.75
CA LYS A 201 -5.66 -12.21 6.17
C LYS A 201 -4.24 -12.75 6.14
N GLY A 202 -3.94 -13.68 7.05
CA GLY A 202 -2.58 -14.18 7.23
C GLY A 202 -1.63 -13.05 7.65
N ASN A 203 -0.61 -12.79 6.84
CA ASN A 203 0.36 -11.71 7.05
C ASN A 203 0.04 -10.43 6.26
N VAL A 204 -1.14 -10.33 5.66
CA VAL A 204 -1.54 -9.21 4.79
C VAL A 204 -2.64 -8.38 5.43
N ILE A 205 -2.51 -7.06 5.31
CA ILE A 205 -3.59 -6.10 5.57
C ILE A 205 -4.35 -5.88 4.27
N GLN A 206 -5.64 -6.21 4.28
CA GLN A 206 -6.55 -5.94 3.17
C GLN A 206 -7.39 -4.70 3.53
N LEU A 207 -7.42 -3.71 2.62
CA LEU A 207 -8.31 -2.56 2.73
C LEU A 207 -9.43 -2.70 1.70
N GLU A 208 -10.67 -2.75 2.18
CA GLU A 208 -11.84 -2.67 1.32
C GLU A 208 -12.18 -1.20 1.08
N LEU A 209 -12.18 -0.79 -0.18
CA LEU A 209 -12.42 0.59 -0.60
C LEU A 209 -13.76 0.71 -1.31
N GLY A 210 -14.50 1.76 -0.99
CA GLY A 210 -15.63 2.23 -1.78
C GLY A 210 -15.11 3.23 -2.80
N ALA A 211 -15.66 3.24 -4.00
CA ALA A 211 -15.27 4.20 -5.04
C ALA A 211 -16.40 5.19 -5.33
N LYS A 212 -16.06 6.45 -5.60
CA LYS A 212 -16.97 7.51 -6.04
C LYS A 212 -16.43 8.10 -7.32
N LEU A 213 -17.28 8.20 -8.34
CA LEU A 213 -16.99 8.98 -9.53
C LEU A 213 -17.60 10.36 -9.36
N LEU A 214 -16.79 11.41 -9.50
CA LEU A 214 -17.20 12.78 -9.37
C LEU A 214 -17.01 13.52 -10.70
N ASP A 215 -17.98 14.37 -11.03
CA ASP A 215 -17.90 15.27 -12.17
C ASP A 215 -16.89 16.41 -11.92
N PRO A 216 -16.62 17.28 -12.92
CA PRO A 216 -15.66 18.38 -12.77
C PRO A 216 -16.06 19.40 -11.69
N ARG A 217 -17.34 19.47 -11.31
CA ARG A 217 -17.86 20.34 -10.24
C ARG A 217 -17.74 19.70 -8.85
N GLY A 218 -17.44 18.40 -8.79
CA GLY A 218 -17.35 17.64 -7.55
C GLY A 218 -18.65 16.96 -7.13
N ASP A 219 -19.65 16.92 -8.01
CA ASP A 219 -20.89 16.19 -7.74
C ASP A 219 -20.65 14.70 -7.97
N VAL A 220 -21.08 13.86 -7.03
CA VAL A 220 -20.97 12.39 -7.15
C VAL A 220 -21.97 11.91 -8.20
N THR A 221 -21.47 11.38 -9.31
CA THR A 221 -22.28 10.83 -10.41
C THR A 221 -22.54 9.34 -10.27
N LYS A 222 -21.58 8.60 -9.70
CA LYS A 222 -21.72 7.17 -9.37
C LYS A 222 -21.05 6.87 -8.04
N TRP A 223 -21.66 5.99 -7.26
CA TRP A 223 -21.13 5.54 -5.97
C TRP A 223 -21.15 4.02 -5.86
N PHE A 224 -19.99 3.44 -5.57
CA PHE A 224 -19.73 2.02 -5.53
C PHE A 224 -19.42 1.59 -4.09
N ASN A 225 -20.47 1.43 -3.26
CA ASN A 225 -20.35 1.17 -1.81
C ASN A 225 -20.70 -0.27 -1.37
N LYS A 226 -21.33 -1.08 -2.23
CA LYS A 226 -21.78 -2.43 -1.89
C LYS A 226 -20.76 -3.46 -2.34
N SER A 227 -20.17 -4.19 -1.39
CA SER A 227 -19.41 -5.42 -1.63
C SER A 227 -20.35 -6.62 -1.83
N ALA A 228 -21.26 -6.56 -2.81
CA ALA A 228 -22.18 -7.67 -3.08
C ALA A 228 -21.45 -8.93 -3.62
N ILE A 229 -20.23 -8.76 -4.12
CA ILE A 229 -19.40 -9.84 -4.68
C ILE A 229 -18.03 -9.74 -4.01
N SER A 230 -17.62 -10.80 -3.32
CA SER A 230 -16.26 -10.92 -2.79
C SER A 230 -15.29 -10.91 -3.97
N LEU A 231 -14.40 -9.92 -4.02
CA LEU A 231 -13.29 -9.92 -4.97
C LEU A 231 -12.27 -10.96 -4.52
N THR A 232 -11.86 -11.85 -5.42
CA THR A 232 -10.72 -12.73 -5.16
C THR A 232 -9.46 -11.88 -5.19
N VAL A 233 -8.87 -11.67 -4.01
CA VAL A 233 -7.60 -10.95 -3.88
C VAL A 233 -6.47 -11.93 -4.22
N PRO A 234 -5.59 -11.63 -5.19
CA PRO A 234 -4.47 -12.49 -5.50
C PRO A 234 -3.50 -12.55 -4.31
N TYR A 235 -2.82 -13.69 -4.16
CA TYR A 235 -1.80 -13.83 -3.14
C TYR A 235 -0.64 -12.87 -3.44
N LEU A 236 -0.15 -12.20 -2.40
CA LEU A 236 1.04 -11.36 -2.47
C LEU A 236 2.26 -12.28 -2.35
N ASP A 237 2.82 -12.70 -3.49
CA ASP A 237 4.05 -13.49 -3.52
C ASP A 237 5.24 -12.64 -3.03
N SER A 238 6.02 -12.07 -3.96
CA SER A 238 7.13 -11.16 -3.67
C SER A 238 6.76 -9.69 -3.85
N THR A 239 5.51 -9.40 -4.22
CA THR A 239 5.03 -8.02 -4.45
C THR A 239 4.63 -7.35 -3.13
N PRO A 240 4.99 -6.07 -2.93
CA PRO A 240 4.69 -5.37 -1.68
C PRO A 240 3.20 -5.03 -1.52
N PHE A 241 2.43 -5.00 -2.61
CA PHE A 241 0.99 -4.76 -2.60
C PHE A 241 0.30 -5.36 -3.85
N SER A 242 -1.02 -5.45 -3.80
CA SER A 242 -1.88 -5.75 -4.94
C SER A 242 -3.11 -4.84 -4.90
N LEU A 243 -3.63 -4.51 -6.08
CA LEU A 243 -4.85 -3.73 -6.25
C LEU A 243 -5.82 -4.55 -7.10
N THR A 244 -7.03 -4.77 -6.57
CA THR A 244 -8.11 -5.40 -7.30
C THR A 244 -9.23 -4.39 -7.51
N VAL A 245 -9.61 -4.16 -8.76
CA VAL A 245 -10.68 -3.24 -9.14
C VAL A 245 -11.85 -4.04 -9.70
N ARG A 246 -13.08 -3.66 -9.32
CA ARG A 246 -14.30 -4.30 -9.81
C ARG A 246 -14.62 -3.82 -11.23
N GLN A 247 -15.16 -4.70 -12.07
CA GLN A 247 -15.43 -4.40 -13.48
C GLN A 247 -16.36 -3.20 -13.69
N ASP A 248 -17.37 -3.00 -12.85
CA ASP A 248 -18.28 -1.86 -12.92
C ASP A 248 -17.59 -0.51 -12.64
N VAL A 249 -16.61 -0.49 -11.73
CA VAL A 249 -15.75 0.69 -11.47
C VAL A 249 -14.88 0.97 -12.68
N ALA A 250 -14.26 -0.08 -13.26
CA ALA A 250 -13.46 0.05 -14.47
C ALA A 250 -14.30 0.52 -15.67
N ASN A 251 -15.50 -0.03 -15.85
CA ASN A 251 -16.48 0.40 -16.86
C ASN A 251 -16.84 1.87 -16.71
N ALA A 252 -17.08 2.33 -15.48
CA ALA A 252 -17.39 3.74 -15.24
C ALA A 252 -16.21 4.65 -15.59
N ALA A 253 -14.98 4.23 -15.33
CA ALA A 253 -13.79 4.97 -15.74
C ALA A 253 -13.63 5.00 -17.26
N VAL A 254 -13.82 3.86 -17.95
CA VAL A 254 -13.76 3.79 -19.42
C VAL A 254 -14.83 4.68 -20.06
N ALA A 255 -16.05 4.68 -19.54
CA ALA A 255 -17.14 5.53 -20.04
C ALA A 255 -16.84 7.04 -19.97
N VAL A 256 -16.06 7.46 -18.98
CA VAL A 256 -15.62 8.86 -18.82
C VAL A 256 -14.46 9.17 -19.77
N LEU A 257 -13.51 8.25 -19.92
CA LEU A 257 -12.34 8.43 -20.77
C LEU A 257 -12.66 8.34 -22.27
N LEU A 258 -13.70 7.59 -22.63
CA LEU A 258 -14.16 7.36 -24.00
C LEU A 258 -15.66 7.70 -24.10
N PRO A 259 -16.04 8.99 -24.02
CA PRO A 259 -17.42 9.39 -24.13
C PRO A 259 -17.97 9.11 -25.55
N PRO A 260 -19.30 9.03 -25.72
CA PRO A 260 -19.91 9.02 -27.03
C PRO A 260 -19.52 10.27 -27.83
N GLU A 261 -19.11 10.08 -29.08
CA GLU A 261 -18.62 11.13 -29.98
C GLU A 261 -19.27 11.00 -31.36
N GLU A 262 -19.40 12.14 -32.03
CA GLU A 262 -19.76 12.24 -33.45
C GLU A 262 -18.57 12.81 -34.22
N LEU A 263 -17.98 12.00 -35.09
CA LEU A 263 -16.92 12.42 -35.99
C LEU A 263 -17.47 12.55 -37.41
N VAL A 264 -17.24 13.69 -38.04
CA VAL A 264 -17.66 13.95 -39.42
C VAL A 264 -16.45 14.03 -40.33
N ILE A 265 -16.40 13.19 -41.35
CA ILE A 265 -15.31 13.13 -42.32
C ILE A 265 -15.86 13.47 -43.71
N LEU A 266 -15.29 14.50 -44.35
CA LEU A 266 -15.49 14.77 -45.77
C LEU A 266 -14.52 13.89 -46.57
N LEU A 267 -15.05 12.83 -47.20
CA LEU A 267 -14.23 11.80 -47.84
C LEU A 267 -13.39 12.36 -48.97
N ASP A 268 -13.97 13.16 -49.87
CA ASP A 268 -13.23 13.70 -51.02
C ASP A 268 -12.07 14.63 -50.63
N TYR A 269 -12.08 15.20 -49.43
CA TYR A 269 -11.01 16.06 -48.93
C TYR A 269 -9.98 15.29 -48.08
N VAL A 270 -10.45 14.43 -47.17
CA VAL A 270 -9.59 13.74 -46.20
C VAL A 270 -9.08 12.40 -46.75
N LEU A 271 -9.91 11.66 -47.49
CA LEU A 271 -9.66 10.30 -48.00
C LEU A 271 -10.15 10.15 -49.46
N PRO A 272 -9.60 10.89 -50.43
CA PRO A 272 -10.12 10.96 -51.80
C PRO A 272 -10.07 9.63 -52.54
N GLU A 273 -9.13 8.75 -52.21
CA GLU A 273 -9.08 7.37 -52.72
C GLU A 273 -10.28 6.55 -52.25
N LEU A 274 -10.70 6.72 -50.98
CA LEU A 274 -11.84 6.00 -50.41
C LEU A 274 -13.15 6.47 -51.06
N ALA A 275 -13.32 7.77 -51.29
CA ALA A 275 -14.47 8.33 -52.01
C ALA A 275 -14.60 7.75 -53.43
N ARG A 276 -13.49 7.73 -54.19
CA ARG A 276 -13.44 7.13 -55.53
C ARG A 276 -13.75 5.64 -55.51
N ARG A 277 -13.19 4.91 -54.55
CA ARG A 277 -13.42 3.46 -54.40
C ARG A 277 -14.86 3.15 -54.02
N LEU A 278 -15.46 3.92 -53.13
CA LEU A 278 -16.87 3.79 -52.77
C LEU A 278 -17.75 3.97 -54.01
N LYS A 279 -17.56 5.06 -54.77
CA LYS A 279 -18.31 5.32 -55.99
C LYS A 279 -18.14 4.20 -57.03
N SER A 280 -16.91 3.74 -57.25
CA SER A 280 -16.63 2.63 -58.16
C SER A 280 -17.33 1.33 -57.74
N ASN A 281 -17.30 0.99 -56.44
CA ASN A 281 -17.93 -0.22 -55.93
C ASN A 281 -19.45 -0.16 -56.02
N ILE A 282 -20.06 1.00 -55.71
CA ILE A 282 -21.50 1.21 -55.86
C ILE A 282 -21.90 1.16 -57.34
N ASN A 283 -21.06 1.65 -58.27
CA ASN A 283 -21.37 1.61 -59.70
C ASN A 283 -21.51 0.19 -60.26
N VAL A 284 -20.78 -0.78 -59.68
CA VAL A 284 -20.92 -2.21 -60.01
C VAL A 284 -22.29 -2.76 -59.60
N ILE A 285 -22.92 -2.20 -58.56
CA ILE A 285 -24.21 -2.63 -58.03
C ILE A 285 -25.36 -1.84 -58.69
N SER A 286 -25.22 -0.52 -58.81
CA SER A 286 -26.19 0.40 -59.39
C SER A 286 -25.53 1.68 -59.87
N GLU A 287 -25.50 1.86 -61.19
CA GLU A 287 -25.02 3.08 -61.84
C GLU A 287 -25.82 4.31 -61.39
N GLN A 288 -27.15 4.19 -61.25
CA GLN A 288 -28.00 5.27 -60.76
C GLN A 288 -27.60 5.73 -59.35
N ALA A 289 -27.31 4.78 -58.45
CA ALA A 289 -26.90 5.08 -57.08
C ALA A 289 -25.50 5.70 -57.04
N ALA A 290 -24.57 5.20 -57.86
CA ALA A 290 -23.22 5.75 -57.96
C ALA A 290 -23.20 7.19 -58.51
N ASN A 291 -24.09 7.51 -59.45
CA ASN A 291 -24.22 8.86 -59.99
C ASN A 291 -24.76 9.87 -58.97
N GLN A 292 -25.42 9.42 -57.90
CA GLN A 292 -25.83 10.28 -56.79
C GLN A 292 -24.64 10.66 -55.89
N LEU A 293 -23.58 9.85 -55.84
CA LEU A 293 -22.37 10.14 -55.07
C LEU A 293 -21.58 11.29 -55.73
N GLY A 294 -21.63 12.46 -55.09
CA GLY A 294 -21.01 13.69 -55.56
C GLY A 294 -19.54 13.84 -55.13
N PRO A 295 -18.94 15.02 -55.33
CA PRO A 295 -17.56 15.33 -54.93
C PRO A 295 -17.44 15.84 -53.49
N THR A 296 -18.52 15.79 -52.70
CA THR A 296 -18.56 16.21 -51.30
C THR A 296 -19.13 15.12 -50.40
N GLN A 297 -18.78 13.86 -50.69
CA GLN A 297 -19.23 12.72 -49.89
C GLN A 297 -18.82 12.90 -48.43
N MET A 298 -19.71 12.52 -47.53
CA MET A 298 -19.51 12.71 -46.10
C MET A 298 -19.84 11.40 -45.37
N VAL A 299 -19.01 11.05 -44.40
CA VAL A 299 -19.27 9.95 -43.47
C VAL A 299 -19.36 10.53 -42.07
N LYS A 300 -20.46 10.24 -41.39
CA LYS A 300 -20.58 10.46 -39.96
C LYS A 300 -20.31 9.15 -39.24
N ILE A 301 -19.40 9.18 -38.28
CA ILE A 301 -19.09 8.08 -37.37
C ILE A 301 -19.68 8.47 -36.02
N LEU A 302 -20.68 7.71 -35.58
CA LEU A 302 -21.41 7.94 -34.34
C LEU A 302 -21.15 6.77 -33.41
N THR A 303 -20.63 7.02 -32.21
CA THR A 303 -20.60 6.01 -31.15
C THR A 303 -21.89 6.13 -30.35
N GLN A 304 -22.75 5.10 -30.41
CA GLN A 304 -24.14 5.20 -29.90
C GLN A 304 -24.20 5.12 -28.38
N GLU A 305 -23.32 4.33 -27.78
CA GLU A 305 -23.28 4.05 -26.34
C GLU A 305 -21.84 4.12 -25.83
N THR A 306 -21.69 4.30 -24.51
CA THR A 306 -20.39 4.20 -23.84
C THR A 306 -19.82 2.80 -24.03
N PRO A 307 -18.53 2.66 -24.40
CA PRO A 307 -17.91 1.35 -24.57
C PRO A 307 -18.01 0.51 -23.30
N GLU A 308 -18.27 -0.78 -23.47
CA GLU A 308 -18.32 -1.74 -22.37
C GLU A 308 -16.99 -2.52 -22.27
N LEU A 309 -16.35 -2.46 -21.12
CA LEU A 309 -15.20 -3.29 -20.79
C LEU A 309 -15.68 -4.63 -20.21
N LEU A 310 -15.32 -5.70 -20.91
CA LEU A 310 -15.56 -7.07 -20.54
C LEU A 310 -14.26 -7.67 -20.01
N LEU A 311 -14.29 -8.18 -18.77
CA LEU A 311 -13.14 -8.78 -18.11
C LEU A 311 -13.36 -10.27 -17.92
N ASP A 312 -12.45 -11.07 -18.47
CA ASP A 312 -12.38 -12.51 -18.30
C ASP A 312 -11.00 -12.92 -17.75
N GLN A 313 -10.85 -14.18 -17.34
CA GLN A 313 -9.57 -14.67 -16.85
C GLN A 313 -8.47 -14.52 -17.90
N GLY A 314 -7.52 -13.62 -17.66
CA GLY A 314 -6.38 -13.37 -18.54
C GLY A 314 -6.68 -12.59 -19.81
N SER A 315 -7.90 -12.04 -19.97
CA SER A 315 -8.23 -11.22 -21.14
C SER A 315 -9.17 -10.06 -20.77
N ALA A 316 -9.02 -8.96 -21.50
CA ALA A 316 -9.94 -7.84 -21.43
C ALA A 316 -10.36 -7.48 -22.86
N LYS A 317 -11.61 -7.09 -23.04
CA LYS A 317 -12.15 -6.65 -24.33
C LYS A 317 -12.95 -5.37 -24.12
N VAL A 318 -12.93 -4.49 -25.10
CA VAL A 318 -13.83 -3.34 -25.16
C VAL A 318 -14.79 -3.54 -26.32
N ALA A 319 -16.07 -3.55 -26.02
CA ALA A 319 -17.15 -3.63 -27.00
C ALA A 319 -17.77 -2.25 -27.21
N GLN A 320 -18.02 -1.89 -28.46
CA GLN A 320 -18.63 -0.60 -28.83
C GLN A 320 -19.56 -0.76 -30.03
N LEU A 321 -20.71 -0.07 -29.96
CA LEU A 321 -21.61 0.07 -31.09
C LEU A 321 -21.33 1.37 -31.84
N ILE A 322 -20.98 1.25 -33.12
CA ILE A 322 -20.65 2.35 -34.02
C ILE A 322 -21.69 2.38 -35.13
N VAL A 323 -22.21 3.56 -35.45
CA VAL A 323 -23.06 3.78 -36.61
C VAL A 323 -22.32 4.65 -37.61
N LEU A 324 -22.16 4.14 -38.82
CA LEU A 324 -21.66 4.89 -39.96
C LEU A 324 -22.84 5.35 -40.81
N GLU A 325 -23.00 6.65 -40.94
CA GLU A 325 -23.94 7.24 -41.88
C GLU A 325 -23.17 7.83 -43.05
N VAL A 326 -23.40 7.30 -44.25
CA VAL A 326 -22.77 7.79 -45.47
C VAL A 326 -23.74 8.68 -46.20
N PHE A 327 -23.34 9.91 -46.52
CA PHE A 327 -24.12 10.88 -47.26
C PHE A 327 -23.50 11.09 -48.64
N ALA A 328 -24.37 11.14 -49.65
CA ALA A 328 -23.94 11.28 -51.04
C ALA A 328 -23.27 12.64 -51.33
N THR A 329 -23.68 13.67 -50.58
CA THR A 329 -23.10 15.02 -50.55
C THR A 329 -23.28 15.63 -49.16
N ASN A 330 -22.51 16.67 -48.85
CA ASN A 330 -22.64 17.46 -47.62
C ASN A 330 -23.97 18.25 -47.49
N GLU A 331 -24.73 18.40 -48.58
CA GLU A 331 -26.05 19.04 -48.59
C GLU A 331 -27.20 18.04 -48.38
N ALA A 332 -26.93 16.74 -48.49
CA ALA A 332 -27.95 15.71 -48.35
C ALA A 332 -28.50 15.65 -46.92
N ARG A 333 -29.84 15.66 -46.80
CA ARG A 333 -30.53 15.62 -45.49
C ARG A 333 -30.76 14.22 -44.94
N ARG A 334 -30.55 13.19 -45.76
CA ARG A 334 -30.74 11.78 -45.38
C ARG A 334 -29.50 11.00 -45.78
N PRO A 335 -29.08 10.01 -44.97
CA PRO A 335 -27.99 9.14 -45.34
C PRO A 335 -28.36 8.39 -46.63
N PHE A 336 -27.36 8.26 -47.51
CA PHE A 336 -27.40 7.41 -48.68
C PHE A 336 -27.50 5.94 -48.26
N PHE A 337 -26.77 5.55 -47.21
CA PHE A 337 -27.01 4.34 -46.44
C PHE A 337 -26.45 4.49 -45.02
N THR A 338 -26.93 3.64 -44.12
CA THR A 338 -26.47 3.55 -42.73
C THR A 338 -25.96 2.14 -42.46
N LEU A 339 -24.85 2.03 -41.75
CA LEU A 339 -24.25 0.77 -41.34
C LEU A 339 -24.10 0.77 -39.81
N GLY A 340 -24.72 -0.21 -39.14
CA GLY A 340 -24.42 -0.51 -37.74
C GLY A 340 -23.26 -1.48 -37.66
N ILE A 341 -22.27 -1.15 -36.84
CA ILE A 341 -21.06 -1.94 -36.61
C ILE A 341 -20.99 -2.22 -35.11
N GLU A 342 -20.95 -3.51 -34.76
CA GLU A 342 -20.55 -3.94 -33.43
C GLU A 342 -19.05 -4.26 -33.48
N ALA A 343 -18.25 -3.43 -32.82
CA ALA A 343 -16.81 -3.58 -32.76
C ALA A 343 -16.41 -4.17 -31.40
N SER A 344 -15.49 -5.13 -31.41
CA SER A 344 -14.87 -5.67 -30.21
C SER A 344 -13.35 -5.65 -30.39
N SER A 345 -12.66 -4.94 -29.51
CA SER A 345 -11.20 -4.81 -29.52
C SER A 345 -10.60 -5.47 -28.29
N GLU A 346 -9.44 -6.12 -28.45
CA GLU A 346 -8.68 -6.62 -27.32
C GLU A 346 -8.10 -5.45 -26.52
N ALA A 347 -8.18 -5.56 -25.20
CA ALA A 347 -7.72 -4.56 -24.27
C ALA A 347 -6.61 -5.14 -23.37
N GLN A 348 -5.63 -4.31 -23.03
CA GLN A 348 -4.54 -4.70 -22.14
C GLN A 348 -4.32 -3.64 -21.07
N PHE A 349 -4.24 -4.10 -19.81
CA PHE A 349 -3.86 -3.26 -18.69
C PHE A 349 -2.36 -3.39 -18.43
N TYR A 350 -1.67 -2.27 -18.27
CA TYR A 350 -0.27 -2.24 -17.86
C TYR A 350 0.00 -1.00 -17.02
N THR A 351 1.12 -0.97 -16.31
CA THR A 351 1.52 0.18 -15.52
C THR A 351 2.66 0.94 -16.17
N LYS A 352 2.62 2.27 -16.11
CA LYS A 352 3.67 3.16 -16.60
C LYS A 352 3.71 4.44 -15.75
N ASP A 353 4.88 4.81 -15.23
CA ASP A 353 5.11 6.04 -14.45
C ASP A 353 4.04 6.26 -13.36
N ASP A 354 3.78 5.22 -12.56
CA ASP A 354 2.76 5.14 -11.50
C ASP A 354 1.30 5.24 -11.94
N ARG A 355 1.01 5.08 -13.23
CA ARG A 355 -0.35 5.08 -13.78
C ARG A 355 -0.75 3.70 -14.28
N LEU A 356 -2.02 3.35 -14.07
CA LEU A 356 -2.66 2.23 -14.76
C LEU A 356 -3.09 2.70 -16.15
N MET A 357 -2.58 2.05 -17.18
CA MET A 357 -2.86 2.34 -18.57
C MET A 357 -3.76 1.25 -19.14
N LEU A 358 -4.77 1.66 -19.91
CA LEU A 358 -5.55 0.79 -20.77
C LEU A 358 -5.08 0.98 -22.21
N ASN A 359 -4.54 -0.08 -22.81
CA ASN A 359 -4.29 -0.12 -24.24
C ASN A 359 -5.44 -0.84 -24.94
N LEU A 360 -5.83 -0.33 -26.10
CA LEU A 360 -6.67 -1.06 -27.05
C LEU A 360 -5.72 -1.51 -28.16
N ASN A 361 -5.38 -2.80 -28.19
CA ASN A 361 -4.44 -3.33 -29.18
C ASN A 361 -5.07 -3.27 -30.57
N GLU A 362 -4.29 -2.75 -31.53
CA GLU A 362 -4.55 -2.66 -32.97
C GLU A 362 -5.91 -2.06 -33.38
N ILE A 363 -5.89 -0.74 -33.60
CA ILE A 363 -6.38 -0.20 -34.88
C ILE A 363 -5.16 0.12 -35.74
#